data_AF-A0A7C9CJ11-F1
#
_entry.id   AF-A0A7C9CJ11-F1
#
_cell.length_a   1.000
_cell.length_b   1.000
_cell.length_c   1.000
_cell.angle_alpha   90.00
_cell.angle_beta   90.00
_cell.angle_gamma   90.00
#
_symmetry.space_group_name_H-M   'P 1'
#
loop_
_entity.id
_entity.type
_entity.pdbx_description
1 polymer ?
#
loop_
_entity_poly.entity_id
_entity_poly.type
_entity_poly.pdbx_seq_one_letter_code
_entity_poly.pdbx_strand_id
1 'polypeptide(L)'
;ATLTHVYQFLEPLELCYRSLCDCGDRSVADGSLLDLMRQVTTFGLCLVRLDIRQESERHTDVLDAITRYLEIGSYREWPEEKRQEWLLSELRSKRPLFGANLPKTEEIADVLDTFRVISELPSDNFG
;
A
#
# COMPACT_ATOMS: atom_id res chain seq x y z
N ALA A 1 2.91 -1.88 25.17
CA ALA A 1 3.35 -2.25 23.80
C ALA A 1 2.36 -1.68 22.80
N THR A 2 2.81 -1.25 21.63
CA THR A 2 1.96 -0.66 20.58
C THR A 2 1.52 -1.75 19.61
N LEU A 3 0.27 -1.68 19.12
CA LEU A 3 -0.26 -2.62 18.13
C LEU A 3 0.20 -2.23 16.73
N THR A 4 0.85 -3.14 16.02
CA THR A 4 1.30 -2.94 14.62
C THR A 4 0.53 -3.79 13.62
N HIS A 5 -0.16 -4.83 14.10
CA HIS A 5 -1.00 -5.70 13.28
C HIS A 5 -2.28 -6.07 14.01
N VAL A 6 -3.36 -6.27 13.25
CA VAL A 6 -4.69 -6.59 13.82
C VAL A 6 -4.70 -7.88 14.65
N TYR A 7 -3.89 -8.87 14.29
CA TYR A 7 -3.83 -10.15 15.03
C TYR A 7 -3.37 -9.96 16.48
N GLN A 8 -2.50 -8.98 16.75
CA GLN A 8 -2.02 -8.70 18.11
C GLN A 8 -3.14 -8.17 18.99
N PHE A 9 -4.16 -7.55 18.38
CA PHE A 9 -5.35 -7.09 19.09
C PHE A 9 -6.38 -8.21 19.24
N LEU A 10 -6.57 -9.03 18.20
CA LEU A 10 -7.54 -10.13 18.22
C LEU A 10 -7.13 -11.28 19.14
N GLU A 11 -5.85 -11.63 19.21
CA GLU A 11 -5.34 -12.76 20.01
C GLU A 11 -5.85 -12.77 21.47
N PRO A 12 -5.72 -11.68 22.26
CA PRO A 12 -6.25 -11.66 23.62
C PRO A 12 -7.79 -11.71 23.67
N LEU A 13 -8.49 -11.16 22.68
CA LEU A 13 -9.96 -11.21 22.62
C LEU A 13 -10.46 -12.62 22.34
N GLU A 14 -9.81 -13.32 21.42
CA GLU A 14 -10.08 -14.72 21.09
C GLU A 14 -9.78 -15.64 22.27
N LEU A 15 -8.72 -15.36 23.04
CA LEU A 15 -8.41 -16.09 24.27
C LEU A 15 -9.56 -15.97 25.29
N CYS A 16 -10.05 -14.76 25.54
CA CYS A 16 -11.20 -14.52 26.42
C CYS A 16 -12.46 -15.22 25.90
N TYR A 17 -12.73 -15.15 24.59
CA TYR A 17 -13.91 -15.74 23.98
C TYR A 17 -13.92 -17.26 24.15
N ARG A 18 -12.79 -17.93 23.86
CA ARG A 18 -12.64 -19.37 24.08
C ARG A 18 -12.79 -19.73 25.55
N SER A 19 -12.14 -19.01 26.46
CA SER A 19 -12.23 -19.27 27.90
C SER A 19 -13.66 -19.19 28.43
N LEU A 20 -14.44 -18.19 27.99
CA LEU A 20 -15.86 -18.07 28.39
C LEU A 20 -16.69 -19.23 27.83
N CYS A 21 -16.44 -19.62 26.57
CA CYS A 21 -17.14 -20.76 25.98
C CYS A 21 -16.82 -22.08 26.71
N ASP A 22 -15.57 -22.30 27.08
CA ASP A 22 -15.12 -23.51 27.78
C ASP A 22 -15.68 -23.60 29.21
N CYS A 23 -15.94 -22.46 29.85
CA CYS A 23 -16.57 -22.38 31.17
C CYS A 23 -18.11 -22.42 31.13
N GLY A 24 -18.74 -22.51 29.95
CA GLY A 24 -20.19 -22.54 29.79
C GLY A 24 -20.87 -21.16 29.69
N ASP A 25 -20.10 -20.07 29.72
CA ASP A 25 -20.57 -18.68 29.69
C ASP A 25 -20.66 -18.11 28.25
N ARG A 26 -21.05 -18.95 27.28
CA ARG A 26 -21.16 -18.54 25.87
C ARG A 26 -22.11 -17.34 25.67
N SER A 27 -23.19 -17.25 26.44
CA SER A 27 -24.12 -16.12 26.37
C SER A 27 -23.46 -14.79 26.73
N VAL A 28 -22.45 -14.80 27.60
CA VAL A 28 -21.63 -13.63 27.92
C VAL A 28 -20.63 -13.35 26.79
N ALA A 29 -19.99 -14.41 26.26
CA ALA A 29 -19.03 -14.31 25.15
C ALA A 29 -19.67 -13.71 23.88
N ASP A 30 -20.90 -14.12 23.58
CA ASP A 30 -21.68 -13.68 22.41
C ASP A 30 -22.30 -12.26 22.57
N GLY A 31 -22.06 -11.59 23.71
CA GLY A 31 -22.44 -10.20 23.93
C GLY A 31 -21.39 -9.21 23.43
N SER A 32 -21.00 -8.25 24.29
CA SER A 32 -20.10 -7.16 23.92
C SER A 32 -18.71 -7.61 23.45
N LEU A 33 -18.25 -8.79 23.87
CA LEU A 33 -16.96 -9.34 23.40
C LEU A 33 -17.03 -9.71 21.92
N LEU A 34 -18.08 -10.41 21.50
CA LEU A 34 -18.30 -10.75 20.10
C LEU A 34 -18.49 -9.49 19.24
N ASP A 35 -19.21 -8.49 19.74
CA ASP A 35 -19.35 -7.21 19.06
C ASP A 35 -17.99 -6.52 18.85
N LEU A 36 -17.14 -6.50 19.87
CA LEU A 36 -15.78 -5.94 19.76
C LEU A 36 -14.93 -6.73 18.75
N MET A 37 -14.96 -8.06 18.79
CA MET A 37 -14.23 -8.89 17.83
C MET A 37 -14.68 -8.62 16.39
N ARG A 38 -15.99 -8.45 16.16
CA ARG A 38 -16.55 -8.07 14.85
C ARG A 38 -16.10 -6.67 14.42
N GLN A 39 -16.08 -5.71 15.34
CA GLN A 39 -15.57 -4.36 15.06
C GLN A 39 -14.10 -4.40 14.66
N VAL A 40 -13.25 -5.08 15.42
CA VAL A 40 -11.82 -5.20 15.10
C VAL A 40 -11.61 -5.92 13.77
N THR A 41 -12.39 -6.97 13.48
CA THR A 41 -12.32 -7.68 12.19
C THR A 41 -12.78 -6.80 11.02
N THR A 42 -13.76 -5.92 11.23
CA THR A 42 -14.34 -5.06 10.19
C THR A 42 -13.48 -3.82 9.92
N PHE A 43 -13.00 -3.18 10.99
CA PHE A 43 -12.36 -1.87 10.93
C PHE A 43 -10.83 -1.93 11.10
N GLY A 44 -10.29 -3.04 11.58
CA GLY A 44 -8.87 -3.20 11.83
C GLY A 44 -8.31 -2.13 12.77
N LEU A 45 -7.10 -1.66 12.47
CA LEU A 45 -6.44 -0.58 13.21
C LEU A 45 -6.57 0.79 12.52
N CYS A 46 -7.09 0.83 11.29
CA CYS A 46 -7.12 2.03 10.45
C CYS A 46 -8.53 2.53 10.09
N LEU A 47 -9.59 1.85 10.57
CA LEU A 47 -11.02 2.07 10.27
C LEU A 47 -11.41 1.84 8.81
N VAL A 48 -10.72 2.51 7.90
CA VAL A 48 -10.91 2.43 6.46
C VAL A 48 -9.56 2.30 5.79
N ARG A 49 -9.57 1.74 4.59
CA ARG A 49 -8.41 1.74 3.69
C ARG A 49 -8.47 2.97 2.79
N LEU A 50 -7.33 3.60 2.57
CA LEU A 50 -7.21 4.78 1.75
C LEU A 50 -6.89 4.39 0.30
N ASP A 51 -7.76 4.79 -0.62
CA ASP A 51 -7.50 4.71 -2.06
C ASP A 51 -6.53 5.83 -2.46
N ILE A 52 -5.49 5.48 -3.22
CA ILE A 52 -4.60 6.45 -3.86
C ILE A 52 -4.99 6.60 -5.33
N ARG A 53 -5.22 7.83 -5.78
CA ARG A 53 -5.61 8.13 -7.16
C ARG A 53 -4.79 9.28 -7.70
N GLN A 54 -4.31 9.10 -8.93
CA GLN A 54 -3.57 10.10 -9.70
C GLN A 54 -3.86 9.88 -11.20
N GLU A 55 -3.78 10.93 -12.00
CA GLU A 55 -4.03 10.84 -13.44
C GLU A 55 -2.87 10.18 -14.21
N SER A 56 -3.18 9.47 -15.30
CA SER A 56 -2.19 8.72 -16.08
C SER A 56 -1.09 9.59 -16.70
N GLU A 57 -1.39 10.83 -17.04
CA GLU A 57 -0.43 11.77 -17.63
C GLU A 57 0.71 12.09 -16.66
N ARG A 58 0.41 12.24 -15.36
CA ARG A 58 1.41 12.46 -14.31
C ARG A 58 2.40 11.30 -14.20
N HIS A 59 1.93 10.07 -14.35
CA HIS A 59 2.80 8.90 -14.40
C HIS A 59 3.63 8.86 -15.70
N THR A 60 3.04 9.25 -16.82
CA THR A 60 3.74 9.37 -18.11
C THR A 60 4.87 10.39 -18.04
N ASP A 61 4.66 11.54 -17.40
CA ASP A 61 5.69 12.58 -17.22
C ASP A 61 6.86 12.10 -16.36
N VAL A 62 6.59 11.33 -15.31
CA VAL A 62 7.65 10.73 -14.48
C VAL A 62 8.49 9.75 -15.32
N LEU A 63 7.85 8.86 -16.07
CA LEU A 63 8.56 7.89 -16.92
C LEU A 63 9.31 8.57 -18.06
N ASP A 64 8.76 9.65 -18.62
CA ASP A 64 9.42 10.46 -19.65
C ASP A 64 10.66 11.16 -19.11
N ALA A 65 10.57 11.77 -17.93
CA ALA A 65 11.73 12.37 -17.26
C ALA A 65 12.83 11.35 -16.97
N ILE A 66 12.46 10.14 -16.52
CA ILE A 66 13.42 9.04 -16.29
C ILE A 66 14.10 8.62 -17.60
N THR A 67 13.33 8.32 -18.64
CA THR A 67 13.87 7.86 -19.93
C THR A 67 14.76 8.90 -20.61
N ARG A 68 14.41 10.19 -20.50
CA ARG A 68 15.24 11.30 -20.98
C ARG A 68 16.53 11.45 -20.19
N TYR A 69 16.46 11.35 -18.86
CA TYR A 69 17.63 11.42 -17.98
C TYR A 69 18.63 10.27 -18.23
N LEU A 70 18.11 9.08 -18.56
CA LEU A 70 18.93 7.91 -18.92
C LEU A 70 19.40 7.91 -20.37
N GLU A 71 19.07 8.94 -21.15
CA GLU A 71 19.43 9.09 -22.57
C GLU A 71 18.94 7.92 -23.47
N ILE A 72 17.84 7.27 -23.09
CA ILE A 72 17.24 6.14 -23.85
C ILE A 72 16.03 6.56 -24.70
N GLY A 73 15.64 7.83 -24.65
CA GLY A 73 14.58 8.42 -25.46
C GLY A 73 13.51 9.12 -24.62
N SER A 74 12.35 9.34 -25.24
CA SER A 74 11.19 10.03 -24.67
C SER A 74 10.03 9.05 -24.57
N TYR A 75 9.74 8.53 -23.37
CA TYR A 75 8.63 7.59 -23.13
C TYR A 75 7.30 8.14 -23.65
N ARG A 76 7.09 9.45 -23.53
CA ARG A 76 5.89 10.14 -24.00
C ARG A 76 5.71 10.05 -25.52
N GLU A 77 6.80 10.02 -26.27
CA GLU A 77 6.78 9.95 -27.74
C GLU A 77 6.74 8.52 -28.28
N TRP A 78 6.94 7.51 -27.43
CA TRP A 78 6.91 6.11 -27.87
C TRP A 78 5.50 5.64 -28.24
N PRO A 79 5.38 4.79 -29.28
CA PRO A 79 4.15 4.05 -29.51
C PRO A 79 3.88 3.10 -28.35
N GLU A 80 2.61 2.74 -28.16
CA GLU A 80 2.16 1.94 -27.02
C GLU A 80 2.88 0.59 -26.93
N GLU A 81 3.13 -0.08 -28.06
CA GLU A 81 3.85 -1.36 -28.08
C GLU A 81 5.26 -1.23 -27.51
N LYS A 82 5.94 -0.13 -27.81
CA LYS A 82 7.28 0.16 -27.29
C LYS A 82 7.26 0.51 -25.81
N ARG A 83 6.22 1.22 -25.35
CA ARG A 83 6.03 1.50 -23.91
C ARG A 83 5.88 0.19 -23.14
N GLN A 84 5.03 -0.71 -23.61
CA GLN A 84 4.82 -2.03 -22.99
C GLN A 84 6.10 -2.87 -23.00
N GLU A 85 6.79 -2.96 -24.14
CA GLU A 85 8.05 -3.70 -24.24
C GLU A 85 9.07 -3.21 -23.22
N TRP A 86 9.26 -1.89 -23.14
CA TRP A 86 10.19 -1.28 -22.20
C TRP A 86 9.78 -1.51 -20.75
N LEU A 87 8.51 -1.27 -20.39
CA LEU A 87 7.99 -1.52 -19.04
C LEU A 87 8.20 -2.98 -18.63
N LEU A 88 7.87 -3.94 -19.49
CA LEU A 88 8.07 -5.36 -19.20
C LEU A 88 9.56 -5.72 -19.04
N SER A 89 10.44 -5.06 -19.80
CA SER A 89 11.88 -5.26 -19.68
C SER A 89 12.42 -4.77 -18.33
N GLU A 90 12.00 -3.58 -17.88
CA GLU A 90 12.43 -3.01 -16.59
C GLU A 90 11.77 -3.74 -15.41
N LEU A 91 10.50 -4.16 -15.50
CA LEU A 91 9.83 -4.96 -14.46
C LEU A 91 10.50 -6.31 -14.21
N ARG A 92 11.15 -6.90 -15.22
CA ARG A 92 11.93 -8.15 -15.07
C ARG A 92 13.36 -7.89 -14.58
N SER A 93 13.84 -6.66 -14.72
CA SER A 93 15.19 -6.28 -14.35
C SER A 93 15.32 -6.20 -12.83
N LYS A 94 16.48 -6.58 -12.31
CA LYS A 94 16.84 -6.38 -10.89
C LYS A 94 17.65 -5.11 -10.65
N ARG A 95 17.99 -4.38 -11.73
CA ARG A 95 18.75 -3.14 -11.63
C ARG A 95 17.82 -2.01 -11.17
N PRO A 96 18.24 -1.14 -10.24
CA PRO A 96 17.50 0.08 -9.94
C PRO A 96 17.34 0.94 -11.20
N LEU A 97 16.13 1.47 -11.43
CA LEU A 97 15.80 2.24 -12.63
C LEU A 97 16.39 3.65 -12.61
N PHE A 98 16.37 4.33 -11.47
CA PHE A 98 16.91 5.68 -11.31
C PHE A 98 17.53 5.86 -9.91
N GLY A 99 18.48 6.79 -9.81
CA GLY A 99 19.12 7.17 -8.55
C GLY A 99 18.55 8.45 -7.94
N ALA A 100 19.12 8.89 -6.82
CA ALA A 100 18.70 10.11 -6.12
C ALA A 100 18.83 11.40 -6.97
N ASN A 101 19.65 11.37 -8.02
CA ASN A 101 20.01 12.54 -8.84
C ASN A 101 19.07 12.80 -10.03
N LEU A 102 17.94 12.09 -10.13
CA LEU A 102 16.93 12.38 -11.16
C LEU A 102 16.43 13.83 -10.99
N PRO A 103 16.55 14.69 -12.02
CA PRO A 103 15.96 16.03 -12.00
C PRO A 103 14.43 15.93 -11.93
N LYS A 104 13.80 16.68 -11.02
CA LYS A 104 12.35 16.61 -10.77
C LYS A 104 11.74 18.01 -10.83
N THR A 105 10.65 18.15 -11.56
CA THR A 105 9.70 19.25 -11.35
C THR A 105 8.91 19.01 -10.07
N GLU A 106 8.17 20.00 -9.60
CA GLU A 106 7.26 19.84 -8.45
C GLU A 106 6.26 18.71 -8.68
N GLU A 107 5.69 18.62 -9.88
CA GLU A 107 4.72 17.58 -10.25
C GLU A 107 5.32 16.17 -10.27
N ILE A 108 6.56 16.02 -10.73
CA ILE A 108 7.28 14.74 -10.71
C ILE A 108 7.65 14.37 -9.27
N ALA A 109 8.10 15.34 -8.48
CA ALA A 109 8.44 15.13 -7.07
C ALA A 109 7.22 14.65 -6.28
N ASP A 110 6.06 15.27 -6.46
CA ASP A 110 4.79 14.90 -5.81
C ASP A 110 4.39 13.43 -6.07
N VAL A 111 4.52 12.95 -7.32
CA VAL A 111 4.22 11.54 -7.65
C VAL A 111 5.20 10.59 -6.96
N LEU A 112 6.50 10.88 -7.03
CA LEU A 112 7.52 10.04 -6.41
C LEU A 112 7.43 10.04 -4.88
N ASP A 113 7.13 11.20 -4.30
CA ASP A 113 6.98 11.36 -2.85
C ASP A 113 5.71 10.68 -2.34
N THR A 114 4.64 10.65 -3.13
CA THR A 114 3.45 9.84 -2.83
C THR A 114 3.83 8.36 -2.71
N PHE A 115 4.59 7.81 -3.66
CA PHE A 115 5.05 6.41 -3.57
C PHE A 115 6.00 6.17 -2.39
N ARG A 116 6.83 7.17 -2.02
CA ARG A 116 7.65 7.09 -0.81
C ARG A 116 6.78 6.98 0.45
N VAL A 117 5.75 7.82 0.60
CA VAL A 117 4.81 7.73 1.73
C VAL A 117 4.12 6.36 1.79
N ILE A 118 3.68 5.84 0.64
CA ILE A 118 3.08 4.49 0.58
C ILE A 118 4.07 3.42 1.04
N SER A 119 5.35 3.54 0.67
CA SER A 119 6.39 2.56 1.05
C SER A 119 6.79 2.59 2.52
N GLU A 120 6.56 3.71 3.20
CA GLU A 120 6.95 3.93 4.61
C GLU A 120 5.82 3.61 5.61
N LEU A 121 4.57 3.55 5.13
CA LEU A 121 3.39 3.30 5.96
C LEU A 121 2.95 1.83 5.93
N PRO A 122 2.26 1.33 6.99
CA PRO A 122 1.73 -0.03 7.01
C PRO A 122 0.78 -0.32 5.83
N SER A 123 0.92 -1.49 5.22
CA SER A 123 0.10 -1.91 4.07
C SER A 123 -1.40 -1.92 4.37
N ASP A 124 -1.78 -2.16 5.63
CA ASP A 124 -3.17 -2.21 6.06
C ASP A 124 -3.89 -0.86 5.93
N ASN A 125 -3.14 0.24 5.77
CA ASN A 125 -3.70 1.58 5.59
C ASN A 125 -4.27 1.81 4.18
N PHE A 126 -3.89 1.01 3.18
CA PHE A 126 -4.19 1.29 1.78
C PHE A 126 -5.07 0.21 1.13
N GLY A 127 -5.84 0.65 0.12
CA GLY A 127 -6.77 -0.17 -0.67
C GLY A 127 -6.12 -0.88 -1.86
#